data_AF-A0A177DJS7-F1
#
_entry.id   AF-A0A177DJS7-F1
#
_cell.length_a   1.000
_cell.length_b   1.000
_cell.length_c   1.000
_cell.angle_alpha   90.00
_cell.angle_beta   90.00
_cell.angle_gamma   90.00
#
_symmetry.space_group_name_H-M   'P 1'
#
loop_
_entity.id
_entity.type
_entity.pdbx_description
1 polymer ?
#
loop_
_entity_poly.entity_id
_entity_poly.type
_entity_poly.pdbx_seq_one_letter_code
_entity_poly.pdbx_strand_id
1 'polypeptide(L)'
;MRSACVHEDESSAVVENVVQTSYGCTAVFWTSSFPTVTTLHVGSAVASAAGPPIFKPQPKAKPRNEHYGYGLGPRAPPRYLLFPARANITAVELLAYLPNSVHCGDVVYRLITNGASPHLLCSIVNTHRDLLVEWNQNTCRQAIYEAMHRAGYKNWRFKAHETFHEGRKSTWDESNLDVTGDLASGPGSAKKTPASDIPFKNLAMDVRREPQGYDALDLTRMVEYCVKNPHEPWFYPRDYDAVLRLVGGAAPIRHEHSDRQAFRRWTEVSPPPPLSASTNSLLVIDGRNKKGRSGNSGSIVGDILALNKRKGTDTLLTATPSMCETVAPKTQQESKKTKGRLKRTVRIEEEQDQYLLATAYVAPPGNAIMLWEVATESGDEAVDLAFARGGQVGESGPHSAYAFGGPRRSPPYQQLYRIDLPDPADVSSWAENLRWAFAQNTLFRYPCRPDAWNESPEHMECIVQIRGDRGWKSDEFLAKEEK
;
A
#
# COMPACT_ATOMS: atom_id res chain seq x y z
N MET A 1 49.20 -58.00 -16.24
CA MET A 1 47.82 -57.98 -16.76
C MET A 1 47.07 -56.91 -16.00
N ARG A 2 46.57 -55.78 -16.52
CA ARG A 2 46.50 -55.09 -17.83
C ARG A 2 46.60 -53.59 -17.46
N SER A 3 47.52 -52.80 -18.05
CA SER A 3 47.31 -51.83 -19.16
C SER A 3 46.24 -50.77 -18.87
N ALA A 4 46.41 -49.46 -19.11
CA ALA A 4 47.30 -48.71 -20.02
C ALA A 4 47.31 -47.20 -19.60
N CYS A 5 48.47 -46.51 -19.66
CA CYS A 5 48.86 -45.42 -20.58
C CYS A 5 48.20 -44.04 -20.27
N VAL A 6 48.80 -42.84 -20.42
CA VAL A 6 49.81 -42.27 -21.34
C VAL A 6 50.50 -41.03 -20.68
N HIS A 7 51.74 -40.75 -21.09
CA HIS A 7 52.63 -39.61 -20.81
C HIS A 7 52.31 -38.36 -21.65
N GLU A 8 52.72 -37.17 -21.18
CA GLU A 8 53.49 -36.09 -21.88
C GLU A 8 53.46 -34.82 -20.98
N ASP A 9 54.60 -34.25 -20.52
CA ASP A 9 55.51 -33.29 -21.21
C ASP A 9 54.73 -32.05 -21.72
N GLU A 10 55.10 -30.78 -21.56
CA GLU A 10 56.37 -30.09 -21.30
C GLU A 10 56.04 -28.59 -20.99
N SER A 11 56.90 -27.94 -20.19
CA SER A 11 57.49 -26.60 -20.43
C SER A 11 56.73 -25.51 -21.20
N SER A 12 56.47 -24.36 -20.55
CA SER A 12 56.66 -23.05 -21.21
C SER A 12 56.78 -21.87 -20.25
N ALA A 13 57.76 -21.03 -20.56
CA ALA A 13 58.20 -19.84 -19.89
C ALA A 13 57.18 -18.69 -19.98
N VAL A 14 57.05 -17.92 -18.90
CA VAL A 14 56.35 -16.63 -18.91
C VAL A 14 57.36 -15.54 -19.25
N VAL A 15 57.17 -14.93 -20.42
CA VAL A 15 57.88 -13.74 -20.87
C VAL A 15 57.23 -12.51 -20.21
N GLU A 16 57.98 -11.79 -19.38
CA GLU A 16 57.63 -10.45 -18.92
C GLU A 16 57.77 -9.45 -20.08
N ASN A 17 56.64 -8.92 -20.55
CA ASN A 17 56.61 -7.74 -21.41
C ASN A 17 56.15 -6.53 -20.58
N VAL A 18 57.11 -5.75 -20.12
CA VAL A 18 56.90 -4.42 -19.53
C VAL A 18 56.68 -3.43 -20.69
N VAL A 19 55.41 -3.14 -20.99
CA VAL A 19 55.05 -2.03 -21.89
C VAL A 19 54.84 -0.79 -21.05
N GLN A 20 55.81 0.11 -21.11
CA GLN A 20 55.80 1.43 -20.48
C GLN A 20 55.14 2.41 -21.46
N THR A 21 53.86 2.71 -21.28
CA THR A 21 53.15 3.76 -22.03
C THR A 21 52.97 5.00 -21.17
N SER A 22 53.69 6.04 -21.57
CA SER A 22 53.64 7.41 -21.06
C SER A 22 52.30 8.06 -21.38
N TYR A 23 51.54 8.48 -20.36
CA TYR A 23 50.41 9.40 -20.53
C TYR A 23 50.91 10.85 -20.52
N GLY A 24 50.83 11.51 -21.67
CA GLY A 24 51.03 12.95 -21.80
C GLY A 24 49.82 13.72 -21.27
N CYS A 25 50.07 14.66 -20.36
CA CYS A 25 49.11 15.67 -19.93
C CYS A 25 48.94 16.73 -21.04
N THR A 26 47.82 16.68 -21.76
CA THR A 26 47.32 17.82 -22.54
C THR A 26 46.39 18.66 -21.68
N ALA A 27 46.86 19.84 -21.27
CA ALA A 27 46.08 20.88 -20.63
C ALA A 27 45.12 21.50 -21.65
N VAL A 28 43.81 21.42 -21.39
CA VAL A 28 42.78 22.12 -22.18
C VAL A 28 42.50 23.47 -21.52
N PHE A 29 42.98 24.53 -22.14
CA PHE A 29 42.64 25.91 -21.79
C PHE A 29 41.18 26.21 -22.15
N TRP A 30 40.38 26.56 -21.15
CA TRP A 30 39.07 27.18 -21.35
C TRP A 30 39.25 28.67 -21.63
N THR A 31 38.99 29.10 -22.87
CA THR A 31 38.84 30.52 -23.20
C THR A 31 37.40 30.94 -22.98
N SER A 32 37.18 31.83 -22.01
CA SER A 32 35.91 32.48 -21.72
C SER A 32 35.59 33.54 -22.77
N SER A 33 34.54 33.33 -23.57
CA SER A 33 33.95 34.35 -24.42
C SER A 33 32.86 35.10 -23.66
N PHE A 34 33.08 36.40 -23.43
CA PHE A 34 32.08 37.32 -22.90
C PHE A 34 30.95 37.55 -23.93
N PRO A 35 29.66 37.59 -23.53
CA PRO A 35 28.61 38.04 -24.41
C PRO A 35 28.56 39.57 -24.47
N THR A 36 28.48 40.06 -25.71
CA THR A 36 28.28 41.44 -26.13
C THR A 36 27.01 42.05 -25.53
N VAL A 37 27.16 43.25 -24.95
CA VAL A 37 26.07 44.10 -24.46
C VAL A 37 25.30 44.64 -25.66
N THR A 38 24.03 44.24 -25.80
CA THR A 38 23.10 44.81 -26.77
C THR A 38 22.40 46.03 -26.16
N THR A 39 22.67 47.20 -26.72
CA THR A 39 22.08 48.49 -26.38
C THR A 39 20.57 48.50 -26.65
N LEU A 40 19.76 48.68 -25.61
CA LEU A 40 18.31 48.84 -25.71
C LEU A 40 17.96 50.29 -26.08
N HIS A 41 17.25 50.45 -27.21
CA HIS A 41 16.61 51.70 -27.62
C HIS A 41 15.45 52.04 -26.68
N VAL A 42 15.50 53.23 -26.09
CA VAL A 42 14.40 53.84 -25.33
C VAL A 42 13.44 54.47 -26.32
N GLY A 43 12.38 53.74 -26.67
CA GLY A 43 11.22 54.27 -27.38
C GLY A 43 10.21 54.84 -26.38
N SER A 44 10.05 56.16 -26.40
CA SER A 44 9.03 56.89 -25.64
C SER A 44 7.63 56.56 -26.18
N ALA A 45 6.82 55.87 -25.38
CA ALA A 45 5.42 55.59 -25.69
C ALA A 45 4.51 56.39 -24.75
N VAL A 46 3.65 57.19 -25.37
CA VAL A 46 2.67 58.08 -24.73
C VAL A 46 1.65 57.25 -23.95
N ALA A 47 1.49 57.58 -22.67
CA ALA A 47 0.56 56.93 -21.76
C ALA A 47 -0.90 57.21 -22.17
N SER A 48 -1.59 56.16 -22.64
CA SER A 48 -3.05 56.16 -22.75
C SER A 48 -3.63 55.56 -21.47
N ALA A 49 -4.48 56.32 -20.80
CA ALA A 49 -5.10 55.97 -19.52
C ALA A 49 -6.09 54.80 -19.69
N ALA A 50 -5.59 53.57 -19.51
CA ALA A 50 -6.43 52.40 -19.30
C ALA A 50 -6.83 52.31 -17.83
N GLY A 51 -8.13 52.28 -17.56
CA GLY A 51 -8.70 52.15 -16.22
C GLY A 51 -8.23 50.90 -15.48
N PRO A 52 -8.38 50.88 -14.14
CA PRO A 52 -7.86 49.81 -13.29
C PRO A 52 -8.41 48.44 -13.71
N PRO A 53 -7.56 47.39 -13.77
CA PRO A 53 -8.01 46.06 -14.13
C PRO A 53 -9.03 45.56 -13.11
N ILE A 54 -10.23 45.27 -13.60
CA ILE A 54 -11.29 44.61 -12.82
C ILE A 54 -10.78 43.20 -12.49
N PHE A 55 -10.27 43.04 -11.26
CA PHE A 55 -9.92 41.74 -10.69
C PHE A 55 -11.20 40.91 -10.57
N LYS A 56 -11.44 40.03 -11.53
CA LYS A 56 -12.47 39.00 -11.39
C LYS A 56 -12.06 38.11 -10.22
N PRO A 57 -12.85 37.99 -9.15
CA PRO A 57 -12.51 37.15 -8.01
C PRO A 57 -12.33 35.71 -8.50
N GLN A 58 -11.15 35.14 -8.27
CA GLN A 58 -10.91 33.75 -8.62
C GLN A 58 -11.91 32.87 -7.85
N PRO A 59 -12.56 31.91 -8.53
CA PRO A 59 -13.48 30.99 -7.88
C PRO A 59 -12.73 30.28 -6.76
N LYS A 60 -13.20 30.46 -5.52
CA LYS A 60 -12.64 29.82 -4.33
C LYS A 60 -12.53 28.32 -4.61
N ALA A 61 -11.30 27.83 -4.70
CA ALA A 61 -11.03 26.41 -4.92
C ALA A 61 -11.78 25.64 -3.83
N LYS A 62 -12.74 24.81 -4.24
CA LYS A 62 -13.46 23.95 -3.29
C LYS A 62 -12.42 23.14 -2.52
N PRO A 63 -12.48 23.10 -1.17
CA PRO A 63 -11.56 22.29 -0.39
C PRO A 63 -11.59 20.87 -0.98
N ARG A 64 -10.44 20.42 -1.47
CA ARG A 64 -10.28 19.10 -2.07
C ARG A 64 -10.57 18.12 -0.95
N ASN A 65 -11.64 17.33 -1.08
CA ASN A 65 -12.03 16.36 -0.07
C ASN A 65 -10.85 15.39 0.13
N GLU A 66 -10.10 15.55 1.22
CA GLU A 66 -8.92 14.74 1.55
C GLU A 66 -9.29 13.25 1.74
N HIS A 67 -10.58 12.94 1.86
CA HIS A 67 -11.11 11.58 1.91
C HIS A 67 -11.05 10.81 0.58
N TYR A 68 -10.83 11.45 -0.57
CA TYR A 68 -10.68 10.73 -1.85
C TYR A 68 -9.33 9.99 -2.00
N GLY A 69 -8.41 10.12 -1.04
CA GLY A 69 -7.06 9.53 -1.13
C GLY A 69 -6.90 8.11 -0.57
N TYR A 70 -7.86 7.59 0.20
CA TYR A 70 -7.65 6.37 1.02
C TYR A 70 -8.27 5.09 0.44
N GLY A 71 -8.46 5.01 -0.88
CA GLY A 71 -9.20 3.91 -1.50
C GLY A 71 -8.66 2.50 -1.25
N LEU A 72 -7.38 2.37 -0.89
CA LEU A 72 -6.70 1.09 -0.65
C LEU A 72 -6.23 0.91 0.81
N GLY A 73 -6.75 1.73 1.72
CA GLY A 73 -6.38 1.75 3.12
C GLY A 73 -5.21 2.71 3.40
N PRO A 74 -5.17 3.33 4.58
CA PRO A 74 -4.20 4.38 4.86
C PRO A 74 -2.82 3.85 5.27
N ARG A 75 -2.70 2.55 5.55
CA ARG A 75 -1.41 1.87 5.81
C ARG A 75 -0.86 1.14 4.59
N ALA A 76 -1.53 1.23 3.44
CA ALA A 76 -1.01 0.68 2.20
C ALA A 76 0.31 1.35 1.81
N PRO A 77 1.29 0.61 1.27
CA PRO A 77 2.54 1.18 0.81
C PRO A 77 2.35 2.34 -0.17
N PRO A 78 3.18 3.39 -0.11
CA PRO A 78 2.96 4.62 -0.85
C PRO A 78 2.98 4.39 -2.36
N ARG A 79 2.17 5.18 -3.08
CA ARG A 79 1.96 5.05 -4.55
C ARG A 79 3.23 5.13 -5.41
N TYR A 80 4.26 5.81 -4.94
CA TYR A 80 5.52 5.99 -5.67
C TYR A 80 6.67 5.22 -5.02
N LEU A 81 6.35 4.17 -4.27
CA LEU A 81 7.35 3.21 -3.81
C LEU A 81 7.94 2.50 -5.03
N LEU A 82 9.26 2.46 -5.10
CA LEU A 82 9.96 1.82 -6.22
C LEU A 82 9.90 0.30 -6.09
N PHE A 83 9.94 -0.38 -7.24
CA PHE A 83 10.21 -1.82 -7.25
C PHE A 83 11.72 -2.08 -7.15
N PRO A 84 12.13 -3.24 -6.61
CA PRO A 84 13.52 -3.67 -6.61
C PRO A 84 14.05 -3.82 -8.04
N ALA A 85 15.37 -3.71 -8.20
CA ALA A 85 16.02 -3.75 -9.51
C ALA A 85 15.93 -5.12 -10.20
N ARG A 86 15.67 -6.20 -9.44
CA ARG A 86 15.49 -7.57 -9.94
C ARG A 86 14.50 -8.29 -9.04
N ALA A 87 13.24 -8.33 -9.44
CA ALA A 87 12.20 -8.94 -8.62
C ALA A 87 11.14 -9.60 -9.49
N ASN A 88 10.86 -10.87 -9.19
CA ASN A 88 9.71 -11.57 -9.74
C ASN A 88 8.59 -11.48 -8.70
N ILE A 89 7.48 -10.85 -9.06
CA ILE A 89 6.35 -10.64 -8.15
C ILE A 89 5.08 -11.09 -8.88
N THR A 90 4.29 -11.98 -8.26
CA THR A 90 3.03 -12.41 -8.84
C THR A 90 2.00 -11.26 -8.85
N ALA A 91 0.99 -11.34 -9.72
CA ALA A 91 -0.13 -10.40 -9.70
C ALA A 91 -0.79 -10.31 -8.31
N VAL A 92 -0.90 -11.42 -7.59
CA VAL A 92 -1.57 -11.45 -6.28
C VAL A 92 -0.68 -10.85 -5.19
N GLU A 93 0.63 -11.10 -5.22
CA GLU A 93 1.59 -10.42 -4.33
C GLU A 93 1.58 -8.91 -4.55
N LEU A 94 1.56 -8.45 -5.81
CA LEU A 94 1.44 -7.02 -6.15
C LEU A 94 0.18 -6.41 -5.55
N LEU A 95 -0.97 -7.07 -5.67
CA LEU A 95 -2.26 -6.54 -5.20
C LEU A 95 -2.43 -6.66 -3.68
N ALA A 96 -1.83 -7.69 -3.06
CA ALA A 96 -1.89 -7.91 -1.62
C ALA A 96 -0.94 -6.98 -0.87
N TYR A 97 0.33 -6.93 -1.26
CA TYR A 97 1.37 -6.18 -0.53
C TYR A 97 1.60 -4.78 -1.07
N LEU A 98 1.41 -4.55 -2.37
CA LEU A 98 1.69 -3.27 -3.04
C LEU A 98 0.45 -2.77 -3.80
N PRO A 99 -0.73 -2.66 -3.17
CA PRO A 99 -2.00 -2.43 -3.87
C PRO A 99 -2.00 -1.13 -4.68
N ASN A 100 -1.20 -0.12 -4.30
CA ASN A 100 -1.06 1.12 -5.05
C ASN A 100 -0.29 0.96 -6.38
N SER A 101 0.27 -0.22 -6.67
CA SER A 101 0.87 -0.58 -7.97
C SER A 101 -0.12 -0.48 -9.13
N VAL A 102 -1.44 -0.55 -8.87
CA VAL A 102 -2.50 -0.28 -9.87
C VAL A 102 -2.49 1.16 -10.40
N HIS A 103 -1.66 2.02 -9.82
CA HIS A 103 -1.40 3.37 -10.34
C HIS A 103 -0.15 3.47 -11.23
N CYS A 104 0.59 2.39 -11.42
CA CYS A 104 1.67 2.26 -12.40
C CYS A 104 1.10 1.77 -13.73
N GLY A 105 1.40 2.48 -14.83
CA GLY A 105 0.86 2.14 -16.14
C GLY A 105 1.38 0.81 -16.68
N ASP A 106 2.65 0.49 -16.43
CA ASP A 106 3.26 -0.76 -16.90
C ASP A 106 2.70 -1.97 -16.14
N VAL A 107 2.55 -1.87 -14.81
CA VAL A 107 1.86 -2.89 -14.01
C VAL A 107 0.43 -3.08 -14.50
N VAL A 108 -0.35 -2.01 -14.66
CA VAL A 108 -1.73 -2.11 -15.18
C VAL A 108 -1.74 -2.74 -16.56
N TYR A 109 -0.84 -2.34 -17.45
CA TYR A 109 -0.73 -2.91 -18.79
C TYR A 109 -0.51 -4.44 -18.70
N ARG A 110 0.47 -4.87 -17.91
CA ARG A 110 0.76 -6.29 -17.65
C ARG A 110 -0.46 -7.05 -17.15
N LEU A 111 -1.11 -6.57 -16.10
CA LEU A 111 -2.26 -7.24 -15.50
C LEU A 111 -3.41 -7.35 -16.52
N ILE A 112 -3.75 -6.27 -17.24
CA ILE A 112 -4.87 -6.29 -18.20
C ILE A 112 -4.55 -7.18 -19.40
N THR A 113 -3.34 -7.13 -19.96
CA THR A 113 -2.93 -8.00 -21.09
C THR A 113 -3.01 -9.48 -20.70
N ASN A 114 -2.71 -9.81 -19.44
CA ASN A 114 -2.80 -11.17 -18.93
C ASN A 114 -4.21 -11.58 -18.47
N GLY A 115 -5.23 -10.75 -18.70
CA GLY A 115 -6.64 -11.10 -18.50
C GLY A 115 -7.29 -10.55 -17.23
N ALA A 116 -6.64 -9.61 -16.54
CA ALA A 116 -7.28 -8.94 -15.41
C ALA A 116 -8.51 -8.12 -15.88
N SER A 117 -9.51 -8.09 -15.02
CA SER A 117 -10.65 -7.19 -15.13
C SER A 117 -10.76 -6.35 -13.84
N PRO A 118 -11.41 -5.17 -13.87
CA PRO A 118 -11.61 -4.39 -12.65
C PRO A 118 -12.30 -5.16 -11.54
N HIS A 119 -13.20 -6.09 -11.89
CA HIS A 119 -13.87 -6.95 -10.93
C HIS A 119 -12.86 -7.89 -10.24
N LEU A 120 -12.03 -8.59 -11.01
CA LEU A 120 -11.00 -9.49 -10.48
C LEU A 120 -10.01 -8.76 -9.57
N LEU A 121 -9.53 -7.59 -9.97
CA LEU A 121 -8.60 -6.79 -9.16
C LEU A 121 -9.23 -6.38 -7.83
N CYS A 122 -10.52 -5.98 -7.84
CA CYS A 122 -11.23 -5.67 -6.60
C CYS A 122 -11.41 -6.92 -5.73
N SER A 123 -11.78 -8.06 -6.31
CA SER A 123 -11.95 -9.32 -5.58
C SER A 123 -10.64 -9.75 -4.89
N ILE A 124 -9.50 -9.66 -5.59
CA ILE A 124 -8.19 -9.99 -5.03
C ILE A 124 -7.85 -9.03 -3.87
N VAL A 125 -7.92 -7.71 -4.10
CA VAL A 125 -7.58 -6.72 -3.07
C VAL A 125 -8.50 -6.84 -1.85
N ASN A 126 -9.81 -6.93 -2.03
CA ASN A 126 -10.78 -7.03 -0.92
C ASN A 126 -10.68 -8.38 -0.18
N THR A 127 -10.12 -9.42 -0.80
CA THR A 127 -9.86 -10.70 -0.13
C THR A 127 -8.59 -10.67 0.70
N HIS A 128 -7.52 -10.09 0.16
CA HIS A 128 -6.21 -10.09 0.80
C HIS A 128 -6.02 -8.94 1.78
N ARG A 129 -6.79 -7.85 1.69
CA ARG A 129 -6.59 -6.65 2.51
C ARG A 129 -7.80 -6.28 3.36
N ASP A 130 -7.50 -5.74 4.54
CA ASP A 130 -8.46 -5.09 5.42
C ASP A 130 -8.61 -3.61 5.04
N LEU A 131 -9.67 -3.33 4.29
CA LEU A 131 -10.00 -1.97 3.89
C LEU A 131 -11.09 -1.39 4.78
N LEU A 132 -10.96 -0.11 5.12
CA LEU A 132 -12.02 0.63 5.83
C LEU A 132 -13.33 0.69 5.03
N VAL A 133 -13.19 0.76 3.70
CA VAL A 133 -14.29 0.74 2.74
C VAL A 133 -13.85 -0.20 1.61
N GLU A 134 -14.74 -1.10 1.21
CA GLU A 134 -14.46 -2.01 0.11
C GLU A 134 -14.04 -1.24 -1.14
N TRP A 135 -12.96 -1.71 -1.77
CA TRP A 135 -12.52 -1.14 -3.02
C TRP A 135 -13.45 -1.62 -4.12
N ASN A 136 -14.30 -0.71 -4.60
CA ASN A 136 -15.33 -1.05 -5.59
C ASN A 136 -14.81 -0.93 -7.04
N GLN A 137 -15.54 -1.57 -7.94
CA GLN A 137 -15.18 -1.67 -9.36
C GLN A 137 -15.04 -0.30 -10.05
N ASN A 138 -15.82 0.70 -9.67
CA ASN A 138 -15.77 2.03 -10.28
C ASN A 138 -14.48 2.76 -9.90
N THR A 139 -14.12 2.73 -8.61
CA THR A 139 -12.87 3.30 -8.12
C THR A 139 -11.66 2.61 -8.75
N CYS A 140 -11.68 1.28 -8.84
CA CYS A 140 -10.64 0.50 -9.51
C CYS A 140 -10.51 0.88 -11.00
N ARG A 141 -11.63 0.96 -11.72
CA ARG A 141 -11.64 1.36 -13.13
C ARG A 141 -11.09 2.76 -13.34
N GLN A 142 -11.42 3.71 -12.45
CA GLN A 142 -10.87 5.06 -12.48
C GLN A 142 -9.35 5.06 -12.25
N ALA A 143 -8.85 4.32 -11.24
CA ALA A 143 -7.42 4.20 -10.96
C ALA A 143 -6.63 3.69 -12.17
N ILE A 144 -7.17 2.67 -12.86
CA ILE A 144 -6.58 2.08 -14.07
C ILE A 144 -6.56 3.08 -15.22
N TYR A 145 -7.68 3.77 -15.49
CA TYR A 145 -7.70 4.79 -16.55
C TYR A 145 -6.72 5.93 -16.28
N GLU A 146 -6.64 6.40 -15.04
CA GLU A 146 -5.68 7.41 -14.64
C GLU A 146 -4.23 6.93 -14.75
N ALA A 147 -3.95 5.65 -14.49
CA ALA A 147 -2.64 5.04 -14.69
C ALA A 147 -2.24 5.00 -16.16
N MET A 148 -3.10 4.43 -17.00
CA MET A 148 -2.86 4.31 -18.44
C MET A 148 -2.72 5.67 -19.11
N HIS A 149 -3.57 6.64 -18.75
CA HIS A 149 -3.46 8.01 -19.27
C HIS A 149 -2.14 8.68 -18.88
N ARG A 150 -1.69 8.52 -17.62
CA ARG A 150 -0.39 9.07 -17.16
C ARG A 150 0.81 8.40 -17.83
N ALA A 151 0.69 7.15 -18.23
CA ALA A 151 1.72 6.44 -19.00
C ALA A 151 1.71 6.79 -20.50
N GLY A 152 0.86 7.72 -20.94
CA GLY A 152 0.84 8.20 -22.32
C GLY A 152 -0.13 7.45 -23.24
N TYR A 153 -0.86 6.47 -22.73
CA TYR A 153 -1.89 5.75 -23.49
C TYR A 153 -3.17 6.59 -23.60
N LYS A 154 -3.11 7.66 -24.42
CA LYS A 154 -4.26 8.55 -24.68
C LYS A 154 -5.41 7.75 -25.30
N ASN A 155 -6.63 8.01 -24.85
CA ASN A 155 -7.85 7.32 -25.30
C ASN A 155 -7.90 5.81 -25.01
N TRP A 156 -7.01 5.30 -24.16
CA TRP A 156 -7.05 3.90 -23.76
C TRP A 156 -8.36 3.55 -23.06
N ARG A 157 -8.95 2.42 -23.45
CA ARG A 157 -10.16 1.84 -22.86
C ARG A 157 -9.99 0.33 -22.82
N PHE A 158 -10.62 -0.35 -21.87
CA PHE A 158 -10.59 -1.82 -21.78
C PHE A 158 -10.96 -2.50 -23.12
N LYS A 159 -12.04 -2.06 -23.77
CA LYS A 159 -12.48 -2.61 -25.07
C LYS A 159 -11.50 -2.34 -26.22
N ALA A 160 -10.61 -1.36 -26.07
CA ALA A 160 -9.63 -0.98 -27.08
C ALA A 160 -8.21 -1.43 -26.70
N HIS A 161 -8.03 -2.19 -25.60
CA HIS A 161 -6.70 -2.58 -25.11
C HIS A 161 -5.90 -3.34 -26.17
N GLU A 162 -6.53 -4.26 -26.89
CA GLU A 162 -5.90 -5.04 -27.98
C GLU A 162 -5.24 -4.15 -29.04
N THR A 163 -5.87 -3.02 -29.40
CA THR A 163 -5.31 -2.07 -30.37
C THR A 163 -4.00 -1.44 -29.87
N PHE A 164 -3.88 -1.18 -28.57
CA PHE A 164 -2.63 -0.72 -27.96
C PHE A 164 -1.63 -1.85 -27.74
N HIS A 165 -2.10 -3.10 -27.71
CA HIS A 165 -1.27 -4.27 -27.50
C HIS A 165 -0.58 -4.77 -28.77
N GLU A 166 -1.17 -4.54 -29.95
CA GLU A 166 -0.68 -5.07 -31.23
C GLU A 166 0.83 -4.80 -31.48
N GLY A 167 1.32 -3.61 -31.14
CA GLY A 167 2.74 -3.26 -31.30
C GLY A 167 3.71 -3.98 -30.34
N ARG A 168 3.22 -4.47 -29.20
CA ARG A 168 4.01 -5.20 -28.19
C ARG A 168 3.77 -6.71 -28.21
N LYS A 169 2.73 -7.16 -28.90
CA LYS A 169 2.29 -8.57 -28.92
C LYS A 169 3.37 -9.55 -29.32
N SER A 170 4.24 -9.17 -30.26
CA SER A 170 5.33 -10.03 -30.74
C SER A 170 6.46 -10.23 -29.72
N THR A 171 6.64 -9.29 -28.79
CA THR A 171 7.66 -9.33 -27.75
C THR A 171 7.07 -9.58 -26.36
N TRP A 172 5.76 -9.77 -26.26
CA TRP A 172 5.08 -9.97 -24.99
C TRP A 172 5.28 -11.41 -24.51
N ASP A 173 5.80 -11.55 -23.30
CA ASP A 173 5.90 -12.81 -22.61
C ASP A 173 4.93 -12.80 -21.42
N GLU A 174 3.89 -13.64 -21.49
CA GLU A 174 2.89 -13.76 -20.43
C GLU A 174 3.41 -14.45 -19.17
N SER A 175 4.56 -15.13 -19.25
CA SER A 175 5.20 -15.78 -18.12
C SER A 175 6.17 -14.85 -17.37
N ASN A 176 6.41 -13.65 -17.91
CA ASN A 176 7.30 -12.68 -17.29
C ASN A 176 6.64 -12.05 -16.05
N LEU A 177 7.19 -12.37 -14.88
CA LEU A 177 6.79 -11.81 -13.59
C LEU A 177 7.70 -10.67 -13.12
N ASP A 178 8.72 -10.34 -13.90
CA ASP A 178 9.68 -9.30 -13.57
C ASP A 178 8.98 -7.94 -13.50
N VAL A 179 9.31 -7.19 -12.45
CA VAL A 179 8.88 -5.79 -12.25
C VAL A 179 10.02 -4.80 -12.46
N THR A 180 11.17 -5.29 -12.95
CA THR A 180 12.34 -4.45 -13.25
C THR A 180 12.00 -3.42 -14.33
N GLY A 181 12.30 -2.17 -14.05
CA GLY A 181 12.06 -1.07 -15.00
C GLY A 181 10.62 -0.56 -15.02
N ASP A 182 9.70 -1.17 -14.27
CA ASP A 182 8.36 -0.64 -14.03
C ASP A 182 8.47 0.61 -13.14
N LEU A 183 8.82 1.74 -13.73
CA LEU A 183 8.91 2.98 -12.98
C LEU A 183 7.51 3.38 -12.50
N ALA A 184 7.35 3.58 -11.19
CA ALA A 184 6.11 4.12 -10.60
C ALA A 184 5.71 5.49 -11.18
N SER A 185 6.61 6.13 -11.95
CA SER A 185 6.39 7.39 -12.66
C SER A 185 6.67 7.24 -14.15
N GLY A 186 5.61 7.22 -14.96
CA GLY A 186 5.74 7.21 -16.42
C GLY A 186 6.45 8.46 -16.97
N PRO A 187 6.98 8.40 -18.21
CA PRO A 187 7.93 9.35 -18.80
C PRO A 187 7.41 10.79 -19.08
N GLY A 188 6.30 11.22 -18.48
CA GLY A 188 5.72 12.54 -18.71
C GLY A 188 5.15 13.24 -17.47
N SER A 189 5.19 12.62 -16.29
CA SER A 189 4.77 13.32 -15.08
C SER A 189 5.93 14.14 -14.51
N ALA A 190 5.69 15.44 -14.30
CA ALA A 190 6.60 16.34 -13.59
C ALA A 190 7.29 15.61 -12.44
N LYS A 191 8.64 15.65 -12.41
CA LYS A 191 9.54 14.89 -11.51
C LYS A 191 8.88 14.62 -10.15
N LYS A 192 8.24 13.47 -10.01
CA LYS A 192 7.70 13.04 -8.72
C LYS A 192 8.85 12.43 -7.96
N THR A 193 9.10 12.93 -6.76
CA THR A 193 10.06 12.33 -5.85
C THR A 193 9.61 10.89 -5.57
N PRO A 194 10.47 9.88 -5.77
CA PRO A 194 10.20 8.53 -5.31
C PRO A 194 9.83 8.55 -3.83
N ALA A 195 8.92 7.66 -3.41
CA ALA A 195 8.64 7.51 -1.99
C ALA A 195 9.89 6.95 -1.29
N SER A 196 10.06 7.31 -0.02
CA SER A 196 11.12 6.73 0.81
C SER A 196 10.93 5.22 0.98
N ASP A 197 12.04 4.52 1.20
CA ASP A 197 12.00 3.13 1.64
C ASP A 197 11.10 2.96 2.88
N ILE A 198 10.46 1.81 3.00
CA ILE A 198 9.62 1.47 4.14
C ILE A 198 10.16 0.23 4.85
N PRO A 199 9.96 0.06 6.17
CA PRO A 199 10.29 -1.19 6.84
C PRO A 199 9.63 -2.38 6.12
N PHE A 200 10.36 -3.45 5.87
CA PHE A 200 9.87 -4.57 5.06
C PHE A 200 8.62 -5.22 5.67
N LYS A 201 8.60 -5.38 7.00
CA LYS A 201 7.45 -5.87 7.76
C LYS A 201 6.17 -5.03 7.58
N ASN A 202 6.31 -3.76 7.21
CA ASN A 202 5.16 -2.87 7.01
C ASN A 202 4.37 -3.23 5.74
N LEU A 203 4.91 -4.04 4.82
CA LEU A 203 4.16 -4.58 3.69
C LEU A 203 2.98 -5.45 4.13
N ALA A 204 3.10 -6.12 5.29
CA ALA A 204 2.02 -6.94 5.86
C ALA A 204 0.92 -6.12 6.55
N MET A 205 1.07 -4.79 6.70
CA MET A 205 0.03 -3.98 7.33
C MET A 205 -1.25 -3.97 6.50
N ASP A 206 -2.38 -4.18 7.19
CA ASP A 206 -3.72 -4.35 6.63
C ASP A 206 -3.82 -5.51 5.63
N VAL A 207 -2.91 -6.50 5.67
CA VAL A 207 -3.06 -7.75 4.90
C VAL A 207 -3.86 -8.74 5.76
N ARG A 208 -5.12 -8.97 5.39
CA ARG A 208 -6.03 -9.93 6.03
C ARG A 208 -5.59 -11.37 5.81
N ARG A 209 -5.18 -11.68 4.59
CA ARG A 209 -4.78 -13.02 4.16
C ARG A 209 -3.54 -12.90 3.28
N GLU A 210 -2.50 -13.65 3.61
CA GLU A 210 -1.31 -13.69 2.77
C GLU A 210 -1.58 -14.49 1.48
N PRO A 211 -0.95 -14.15 0.34
CA PRO A 211 -0.96 -15.01 -0.84
C PRO A 211 -0.44 -16.41 -0.48
N GLN A 212 -0.99 -17.46 -1.09
CA GLN A 212 -0.64 -18.85 -0.80
C GLN A 212 -0.50 -19.67 -2.09
N GLY A 213 0.24 -20.79 -2.01
CA GLY A 213 0.41 -21.70 -3.14
C GLY A 213 0.99 -20.98 -4.35
N TYR A 214 0.34 -21.11 -5.51
CA TYR A 214 0.78 -20.47 -6.76
C TYR A 214 0.45 -18.98 -6.87
N ASP A 215 -0.22 -18.40 -5.87
CA ASP A 215 -0.40 -16.95 -5.78
C ASP A 215 0.76 -16.28 -5.01
N ALA A 216 1.58 -17.06 -4.31
CA ALA A 216 2.76 -16.61 -3.57
C ALA A 216 4.05 -16.96 -4.32
N LEU A 217 5.06 -16.10 -4.20
CA LEU A 217 6.42 -16.37 -4.68
C LEU A 217 7.43 -15.84 -3.65
N ASP A 218 8.37 -15.00 -4.08
CA ASP A 218 9.46 -14.55 -3.24
C ASP A 218 9.01 -13.48 -2.25
N LEU A 219 8.16 -12.54 -2.67
CA LEU A 219 7.75 -11.42 -1.83
C LEU A 219 6.98 -11.90 -0.60
N THR A 220 6.07 -12.86 -0.73
CA THR A 220 5.38 -13.48 0.41
C THR A 220 6.37 -14.06 1.42
N ARG A 221 7.35 -14.85 0.97
CA ARG A 221 8.36 -15.49 1.84
C ARG A 221 9.18 -14.45 2.60
N MET A 222 9.57 -13.38 1.92
CA MET A 222 10.35 -12.29 2.53
C MET A 222 9.52 -11.48 3.54
N VAL A 223 8.27 -11.16 3.21
CA VAL A 223 7.36 -10.47 4.14
C VAL A 223 7.13 -11.32 5.39
N GLU A 224 6.82 -12.61 5.23
CA GLU A 224 6.65 -13.54 6.36
C GLU A 224 7.89 -13.59 7.26
N TYR A 225 9.09 -13.65 6.67
CA TYR A 225 10.34 -13.64 7.42
C TYR A 225 10.50 -12.36 8.23
N CYS A 226 10.31 -11.19 7.61
CA CYS A 226 10.46 -9.90 8.31
C CYS A 226 9.38 -9.66 9.37
N VAL A 227 8.18 -10.22 9.21
CA VAL A 227 7.13 -10.18 10.25
C VAL A 227 7.50 -11.06 11.45
N LYS A 228 8.07 -12.26 11.20
CA LYS A 228 8.55 -13.18 12.26
C LYS A 228 9.79 -12.65 12.99
N ASN A 229 10.58 -11.78 12.34
CA ASN A 229 11.79 -11.18 12.89
C ASN A 229 11.69 -9.63 12.96
N PRO A 230 10.77 -9.08 13.77
CA PRO A 230 10.41 -7.66 13.72
C PRO A 230 11.49 -6.70 14.21
N HIS A 231 12.52 -7.21 14.88
CA HIS A 231 13.66 -6.43 15.39
C HIS A 231 14.74 -6.21 14.32
N GLU A 232 14.70 -6.97 13.21
CA GLU A 232 15.67 -6.81 12.13
C GLU A 232 15.34 -5.57 11.27
N PRO A 233 16.33 -4.72 10.95
CA PRO A 233 16.08 -3.42 10.33
C PRO A 233 16.00 -3.49 8.81
N TRP A 234 15.22 -4.41 8.25
CA TRP A 234 15.07 -4.55 6.80
C TRP A 234 14.12 -3.52 6.21
N PHE A 235 14.50 -2.94 5.07
CA PHE A 235 13.69 -1.97 4.34
C PHE A 235 13.44 -2.39 2.89
N TYR A 236 12.21 -2.19 2.42
CA TYR A 236 11.81 -2.35 1.02
C TYR A 236 11.85 -0.99 0.29
N PRO A 237 12.32 -0.94 -0.97
CA PRO A 237 12.88 -2.05 -1.77
C PRO A 237 14.38 -2.26 -1.58
N ARG A 238 15.08 -1.37 -0.84
CA ARG A 238 16.55 -1.33 -0.75
C ARG A 238 17.19 -2.67 -0.39
N ASP A 239 16.64 -3.37 0.59
CA ASP A 239 17.26 -4.57 1.15
C ASP A 239 16.69 -5.87 0.55
N TYR A 240 15.95 -5.78 -0.57
CA TYR A 240 15.26 -6.92 -1.19
C TYR A 240 16.18 -8.12 -1.44
N ASP A 241 17.33 -7.92 -2.10
CA ASP A 241 18.27 -9.02 -2.40
C ASP A 241 18.92 -9.62 -1.15
N ALA A 242 19.07 -8.84 -0.08
CA ALA A 242 19.58 -9.31 1.19
C ALA A 242 18.56 -10.23 1.87
N VAL A 243 17.29 -9.79 1.97
CA VAL A 243 16.22 -10.60 2.54
C VAL A 243 15.94 -11.84 1.70
N LEU A 244 16.00 -11.73 0.36
CA LEU A 244 15.83 -12.87 -0.55
C LEU A 244 16.86 -13.96 -0.28
N ARG A 245 18.13 -13.60 -0.06
CA ARG A 245 19.18 -14.55 0.31
C ARG A 245 18.93 -15.22 1.66
N LEU A 246 18.43 -14.48 2.65
CA LEU A 246 18.10 -15.02 3.97
C LEU A 246 16.98 -16.06 3.92
N VAL A 247 15.99 -15.86 3.04
CA VAL A 247 14.89 -16.84 2.88
C VAL A 247 15.25 -18.03 1.98
N GLY A 248 16.49 -18.13 1.50
CA GLY A 248 16.97 -19.26 0.69
C GLY A 248 17.07 -18.99 -0.81
N GLY A 249 17.01 -17.72 -1.23
CA GLY A 249 17.11 -17.30 -2.63
C GLY A 249 15.78 -17.37 -3.40
N ALA A 250 15.86 -16.99 -4.68
CA ALA A 250 14.72 -16.95 -5.60
C ALA A 250 14.07 -18.33 -5.77
N ALA A 251 12.74 -18.38 -5.58
CA ALA A 251 11.96 -19.57 -5.83
C ALA A 251 11.88 -19.88 -7.34
N PRO A 252 11.81 -21.16 -7.72
CA PRO A 252 11.61 -21.53 -9.12
C PRO A 252 10.23 -21.05 -9.59
N ILE A 253 10.22 -20.25 -10.67
CA ILE A 253 8.99 -19.80 -11.30
C ILE A 253 8.36 -20.96 -12.07
N ARG A 254 7.06 -21.18 -11.83
CA ARG A 254 6.26 -22.17 -12.54
C ARG A 254 5.19 -21.48 -13.36
N HIS A 255 4.66 -22.17 -14.36
CA HIS A 255 3.59 -21.64 -15.21
C HIS A 255 2.35 -21.21 -14.42
N GLU A 256 2.06 -21.87 -13.31
CA GLU A 256 0.94 -21.55 -12.42
C GLU A 256 1.09 -20.22 -11.69
N HIS A 257 2.31 -19.67 -11.59
CA HIS A 257 2.57 -18.34 -11.04
C HIS A 257 2.23 -17.20 -12.01
N SER A 258 2.06 -17.50 -13.31
CA SER A 258 1.74 -16.46 -14.30
C SER A 258 0.43 -15.75 -13.96
N ASP A 259 0.37 -14.45 -14.28
CA ASP A 259 -0.80 -13.61 -14.00
C ASP A 259 -2.08 -14.21 -14.62
N ARG A 260 -1.98 -14.76 -15.83
CA ARG A 260 -3.12 -15.39 -16.52
C ARG A 260 -3.68 -16.57 -15.72
N GLN A 261 -2.81 -17.42 -15.18
CA GLN A 261 -3.27 -18.56 -14.37
C GLN A 261 -3.83 -18.09 -13.03
N ALA A 262 -3.24 -17.06 -12.41
CA ALA A 262 -3.79 -16.43 -11.22
C ALA A 262 -5.22 -15.91 -11.49
N PHE A 263 -5.43 -15.09 -12.52
CA PHE A 263 -6.75 -14.53 -12.81
C PHE A 263 -7.81 -15.58 -13.15
N ARG A 264 -7.42 -16.70 -13.78
CA ARG A 264 -8.32 -17.85 -13.97
C ARG A 264 -8.81 -18.42 -12.64
N ARG A 265 -7.91 -18.62 -11.67
CA ARG A 265 -8.28 -19.09 -10.31
C ARG A 265 -9.22 -18.11 -9.60
N TRP A 266 -9.00 -16.82 -9.80
CA TRP A 266 -9.75 -15.75 -9.13
C TRP A 266 -11.09 -15.40 -9.79
N THR A 267 -11.45 -16.03 -10.92
CA THR A 267 -12.71 -15.75 -11.63
C THR A 267 -13.96 -16.14 -10.84
N GLU A 268 -13.86 -17.16 -9.99
CA GLU A 268 -14.99 -17.67 -9.20
C GLU A 268 -14.91 -17.30 -7.72
N VAL A 269 -13.88 -16.55 -7.31
CA VAL A 269 -13.68 -16.17 -5.92
C VAL A 269 -14.50 -14.93 -5.59
N SER A 270 -15.53 -15.10 -4.76
CA SER A 270 -16.22 -13.97 -4.13
C SER A 270 -15.35 -13.44 -2.99
N PRO A 271 -15.14 -12.10 -2.88
CA PRO A 271 -14.46 -11.56 -1.73
C PRO A 271 -15.23 -11.90 -0.45
N PRO A 272 -14.52 -12.16 0.67
CA PRO A 272 -15.17 -12.26 1.96
C PRO A 272 -15.89 -10.93 2.27
N PRO A 273 -16.97 -10.96 3.06
CA PRO A 273 -17.60 -9.72 3.49
C PRO A 273 -16.53 -8.81 4.12
N PRO A 274 -16.69 -7.49 4.01
CA PRO A 274 -15.80 -6.58 4.72
C PRO A 274 -15.94 -6.95 6.19
N LEU A 275 -14.82 -7.01 6.92
CA LEU A 275 -14.91 -7.14 8.37
C LEU A 275 -15.90 -6.07 8.81
N SER A 276 -17.04 -6.52 9.32
CA SER A 276 -18.05 -5.61 9.81
C SER A 276 -17.30 -4.67 10.72
N ALA A 277 -17.56 -3.36 10.62
CA ALA A 277 -17.14 -2.42 11.64
C ALA A 277 -17.86 -2.86 12.92
N SER A 278 -17.37 -3.94 13.54
CA SER A 278 -18.02 -4.70 14.57
C SER A 278 -18.01 -3.77 15.77
N THR A 279 -19.17 -3.19 16.02
CA THR A 279 -19.61 -2.76 17.34
C THR A 279 -18.72 -1.70 18.00
N ASN A 280 -18.28 -0.68 17.27
CA ASN A 280 -18.18 0.66 17.85
C ASN A 280 -19.42 1.44 17.44
N SER A 281 -20.56 1.02 17.99
CA SER A 281 -21.87 1.66 17.86
C SER A 281 -21.94 3.00 18.62
N LEU A 282 -20.97 3.88 18.37
CA LEU A 282 -20.92 5.24 18.92
C LEU A 282 -20.60 6.28 17.83
N LEU A 283 -20.76 5.89 16.56
CA LEU A 283 -20.87 6.80 15.43
C LEU A 283 -22.33 7.09 15.08
N VAL A 284 -23.20 7.27 16.09
CA VAL A 284 -24.32 8.20 15.91
C VAL A 284 -23.70 9.59 15.96
N ILE A 285 -23.23 10.06 14.81
CA ILE A 285 -22.99 11.49 14.62
C ILE A 285 -24.33 12.14 14.91
N ASP A 286 -24.38 12.85 16.02
CA ASP A 286 -25.50 13.62 16.49
C ASP A 286 -25.85 14.66 15.41
N GLY A 287 -26.74 14.27 14.49
CA GLY A 287 -27.34 15.12 13.48
C GLY A 287 -28.31 16.10 14.12
N ARG A 288 -27.87 16.85 15.13
CA ARG A 288 -28.65 17.92 15.75
C ARG A 288 -28.71 19.11 14.81
N ASN A 289 -29.89 19.23 14.19
CA ASN A 289 -30.61 20.47 13.93
C ASN A 289 -29.87 21.59 13.18
N LYS A 290 -29.89 21.52 11.85
CA LYS A 290 -30.12 22.72 11.03
C LYS A 290 -31.60 22.77 10.64
N LYS A 291 -32.44 23.26 11.57
CA LYS A 291 -33.75 23.85 11.25
C LYS A 291 -33.51 25.10 10.39
N GLY A 292 -33.39 24.89 9.08
CA GLY A 292 -33.58 25.96 8.10
C GLY A 292 -35.06 26.30 8.06
N ARG A 293 -35.42 27.47 8.60
CA ARG A 293 -36.68 28.17 8.34
C ARG A 293 -36.90 28.26 6.83
N SER A 294 -37.79 27.45 6.29
CA SER A 294 -38.50 27.74 5.05
C SER A 294 -39.93 28.07 5.43
N GLY A 295 -40.17 29.33 5.74
CA GLY A 295 -41.51 29.88 5.70
C GLY A 295 -41.79 30.31 4.28
N ASN A 296 -42.70 29.62 3.59
CA ASN A 296 -43.71 30.34 2.83
C ASN A 296 -44.99 29.51 2.68
N SER A 297 -46.09 30.20 2.93
CA SER A 297 -47.48 29.80 3.02
C SER A 297 -48.07 29.25 1.72
N GLY A 298 -49.05 28.35 1.84
CA GLY A 298 -49.94 27.97 0.75
C GLY A 298 -50.96 26.90 1.16
N SER A 299 -52.03 27.32 1.82
CA SER A 299 -53.25 26.57 2.12
C SER A 299 -53.84 25.85 0.90
N ILE A 300 -54.45 24.66 1.09
CA ILE A 300 -55.83 24.30 0.65
C ILE A 300 -56.10 22.80 0.90
N VAL A 301 -57.03 22.55 1.85
CA VAL A 301 -58.18 21.62 1.86
C VAL A 301 -58.12 20.30 1.06
N GLY A 302 -58.45 19.19 1.74
CA GLY A 302 -59.50 18.27 1.24
C GLY A 302 -59.12 16.81 0.97
N ASP A 303 -59.58 15.95 1.87
CA ASP A 303 -60.22 14.65 1.62
C ASP A 303 -59.51 13.54 0.82
N ILE A 304 -59.09 12.53 1.58
CA ILE A 304 -58.80 11.17 1.08
C ILE A 304 -60.05 10.32 1.34
N LEU A 305 -60.75 9.95 0.26
CA LEU A 305 -61.53 8.72 0.20
C LEU A 305 -61.81 8.32 -1.26
N ALA A 306 -61.59 7.03 -1.50
CA ALA A 306 -62.24 6.18 -2.50
C ALA A 306 -61.52 5.87 -3.84
N LEU A 307 -61.49 4.55 -4.06
CA LEU A 307 -61.49 3.79 -5.32
C LEU A 307 -60.27 3.87 -6.25
N ASN A 308 -59.60 2.72 -6.43
CA ASN A 308 -59.92 1.94 -7.63
C ASN A 308 -59.61 0.45 -7.53
N LYS A 309 -60.58 -0.30 -8.06
CA LYS A 309 -60.68 -1.76 -8.18
C LYS A 309 -60.11 -2.21 -9.53
N ARG A 310 -59.46 -3.39 -9.49
CA ARG A 310 -59.53 -4.53 -10.43
C ARG A 310 -59.01 -4.41 -11.88
N LYS A 311 -58.07 -5.32 -12.19
CA LYS A 311 -58.10 -6.44 -13.18
C LYS A 311 -56.64 -6.68 -13.62
N GLY A 312 -55.99 -7.83 -13.51
CA GLY A 312 -56.44 -9.22 -13.47
C GLY A 312 -56.25 -9.86 -14.84
N THR A 313 -55.16 -10.61 -15.03
CA THR A 313 -55.07 -11.81 -15.90
C THR A 313 -53.76 -12.54 -15.62
N ASP A 314 -53.88 -13.70 -14.98
CA ASP A 314 -52.93 -14.80 -15.00
C ASP A 314 -52.97 -15.50 -16.36
N THR A 315 -51.85 -16.01 -16.85
CA THR A 315 -51.84 -17.19 -17.73
C THR A 315 -50.60 -18.03 -17.46
N LEU A 316 -50.88 -19.28 -17.09
CA LEU A 316 -49.97 -20.35 -16.70
C LEU A 316 -49.28 -21.02 -17.91
N LEU A 317 -48.15 -21.65 -17.58
CA LEU A 317 -47.28 -22.53 -18.36
C LEU A 317 -48.00 -23.69 -19.06
N THR A 318 -47.50 -24.06 -20.25
CA THR A 318 -47.40 -25.46 -20.67
C THR A 318 -46.22 -25.67 -21.62
N ALA A 319 -45.43 -26.71 -21.33
CA ALA A 319 -44.27 -27.15 -22.10
C ALA A 319 -44.66 -28.15 -23.20
N THR A 320 -43.87 -28.23 -24.26
CA THR A 320 -43.63 -29.48 -25.03
C THR A 320 -42.39 -29.31 -25.91
N PRO A 321 -41.55 -30.36 -26.08
CA PRO A 321 -40.31 -30.31 -26.83
C PRO A 321 -40.52 -30.70 -28.30
N SER A 322 -39.76 -30.10 -29.22
CA SER A 322 -39.77 -30.49 -30.62
C SER A 322 -38.35 -30.56 -31.16
N MET A 323 -37.98 -31.76 -31.60
CA MET A 323 -36.75 -32.07 -32.30
C MET A 323 -36.82 -31.49 -33.72
N CYS A 324 -35.72 -30.90 -34.19
CA CYS A 324 -35.42 -30.90 -35.62
C CYS A 324 -33.90 -30.96 -35.83
N GLU A 325 -33.53 -32.11 -36.35
CA GLU A 325 -32.25 -32.53 -36.90
C GLU A 325 -32.13 -31.94 -38.31
N THR A 326 -31.08 -31.18 -38.64
CA THR A 326 -30.69 -30.96 -40.04
C THR A 326 -29.20 -30.62 -40.18
N VAL A 327 -28.43 -31.68 -40.48
CA VAL A 327 -27.47 -31.83 -41.58
C VAL A 327 -26.75 -30.58 -42.13
N ALA A 328 -25.41 -30.68 -42.11
CA ALA A 328 -24.41 -29.80 -42.73
C ALA A 328 -24.56 -29.61 -44.25
N PRO A 329 -23.78 -28.69 -44.85
CA PRO A 329 -22.65 -29.22 -45.62
C PRO A 329 -21.32 -28.47 -45.43
N LYS A 330 -20.27 -29.29 -45.56
CA LYS A 330 -18.86 -28.95 -45.67
C LYS A 330 -18.61 -28.07 -46.89
N THR A 331 -17.77 -27.05 -46.75
CA THR A 331 -17.08 -26.42 -47.88
C THR A 331 -15.58 -26.54 -47.64
N GLN A 332 -14.94 -27.29 -48.53
CA GLN A 332 -13.49 -27.41 -48.67
C GLN A 332 -12.95 -26.10 -49.25
N GLN A 333 -11.87 -25.59 -48.67
CA GLN A 333 -11.00 -24.64 -49.38
C GLN A 333 -9.54 -25.02 -49.14
N GLU A 334 -8.98 -25.71 -50.14
CA GLU A 334 -7.54 -25.89 -50.32
C GLU A 334 -6.96 -24.67 -51.06
N SER A 335 -5.83 -24.14 -50.58
CA SER A 335 -4.70 -23.65 -51.39
C SER A 335 -3.54 -23.33 -50.42
N LYS A 336 -2.51 -24.17 -50.33
CA LYS A 336 -1.26 -24.23 -51.13
C LYS A 336 -0.34 -22.99 -51.02
N LYS A 337 0.81 -23.24 -50.34
CA LYS A 337 2.19 -22.73 -50.59
C LYS A 337 2.45 -21.25 -50.20
N THR A 338 3.61 -20.80 -49.68
CA THR A 338 4.99 -21.32 -49.62
C THR A 338 5.85 -20.50 -48.65
N LYS A 339 6.82 -21.17 -48.00
CA LYS A 339 8.22 -20.79 -47.68
C LYS A 339 8.58 -19.37 -47.19
N GLY A 340 9.28 -19.33 -46.05
CA GLY A 340 10.15 -18.23 -45.65
C GLY A 340 10.77 -18.36 -44.25
N ARG A 341 11.49 -19.46 -43.96
CA ARG A 341 12.16 -19.69 -42.67
C ARG A 341 13.52 -18.99 -42.66
N LEU A 342 13.61 -17.81 -42.04
CA LEU A 342 14.88 -17.14 -41.77
C LEU A 342 15.38 -17.56 -40.38
N LYS A 343 16.39 -18.44 -40.33
CA LYS A 343 17.15 -18.74 -39.11
C LYS A 343 18.12 -17.58 -38.86
N ARG A 344 17.88 -16.77 -37.82
CA ARG A 344 18.88 -15.83 -37.30
C ARG A 344 19.44 -16.41 -36.02
N THR A 345 20.64 -16.97 -36.11
CA THR A 345 21.45 -17.41 -34.99
C THR A 345 22.05 -16.17 -34.34
N VAL A 346 21.55 -15.78 -33.18
CA VAL A 346 22.17 -14.74 -32.35
C VAL A 346 23.08 -15.46 -31.36
N ARG A 347 24.40 -15.29 -31.53
CA ARG A 347 25.39 -15.61 -30.50
C ARG A 347 25.22 -14.57 -29.40
N ILE A 348 24.81 -15.02 -28.22
CA ILE A 348 24.90 -14.24 -26.98
C ILE A 348 26.26 -14.61 -26.40
N GLU A 349 27.17 -13.64 -26.40
CA GLU A 349 28.43 -13.73 -25.67
C GLU A 349 28.13 -13.44 -24.20
N GLU A 350 28.42 -14.42 -23.35
CA GLU A 350 28.33 -14.32 -21.89
C GLU A 350 29.49 -13.46 -21.38
N GLU A 351 29.22 -12.18 -21.09
CA GLU A 351 30.10 -11.33 -20.29
C GLU A 351 29.87 -11.64 -18.80
N GLN A 352 30.77 -12.42 -18.21
CA GLN A 352 30.86 -12.63 -16.77
C GLN A 352 31.58 -11.44 -16.12
N ASP A 353 30.81 -10.47 -15.64
CA ASP A 353 31.34 -9.41 -14.78
C ASP A 353 31.53 -9.93 -13.34
N GLN A 354 32.78 -10.25 -13.02
CA GLN A 354 33.26 -10.67 -11.71
C GLN A 354 33.42 -9.44 -10.79
N TYR A 355 32.37 -9.09 -10.03
CA TYR A 355 32.45 -8.02 -9.03
C TYR A 355 33.06 -8.53 -7.71
N LEU A 356 34.10 -7.82 -7.27
CA LEU A 356 34.88 -8.07 -6.06
C LEU A 356 34.05 -7.86 -4.77
N LEU A 357 34.18 -8.82 -3.85
CA LEU A 357 33.58 -8.84 -2.52
C LEU A 357 33.89 -7.56 -1.72
N ALA A 358 32.85 -6.87 -1.25
CA ALA A 358 32.96 -5.88 -0.18
C ALA A 358 32.96 -6.57 1.19
N THR A 359 34.05 -6.35 1.92
CA THR A 359 34.28 -6.37 3.38
C THR A 359 33.25 -7.05 4.29
N ALA A 360 33.72 -8.07 5.03
CA ALA A 360 33.02 -8.78 6.09
C ALA A 360 32.57 -7.85 7.23
N TYR A 361 31.32 -8.03 7.66
CA TYR A 361 30.70 -7.35 8.79
C TYR A 361 31.28 -7.86 10.13
N VAL A 362 31.63 -6.94 11.03
CA VAL A 362 32.10 -7.23 12.38
C VAL A 362 30.99 -6.92 13.37
N ALA A 363 30.54 -7.93 14.13
CA ALA A 363 29.52 -7.76 15.14
C ALA A 363 30.03 -6.92 16.33
N PRO A 364 29.17 -6.09 16.95
CA PRO A 364 29.55 -5.32 18.13
C PRO A 364 29.81 -6.22 19.35
N PRO A 365 30.70 -5.82 20.27
CA PRO A 365 31.08 -6.62 21.43
C PRO A 365 29.90 -6.84 22.39
N GLY A 366 29.80 -8.06 22.93
CA GLY A 366 28.65 -8.58 23.67
C GLY A 366 28.38 -8.00 25.06
N ASN A 367 28.97 -6.86 25.41
CA ASN A 367 28.82 -6.19 26.71
C ASN A 367 28.02 -4.88 26.65
N ALA A 368 27.37 -4.57 25.52
CA ALA A 368 26.58 -3.35 25.33
C ALA A 368 25.20 -3.34 26.02
N ILE A 369 24.87 -4.33 26.84
CA ILE A 369 23.59 -4.41 27.56
C ILE A 369 23.85 -4.22 29.05
N MET A 370 23.56 -3.01 29.54
CA MET A 370 23.58 -2.69 30.97
C MET A 370 22.34 -3.28 31.66
N LEU A 371 22.57 -3.94 32.79
CA LEU A 371 21.55 -4.52 33.66
C LEU A 371 20.93 -3.39 34.50
N TRP A 372 19.62 -3.16 34.35
CA TRP A 372 18.91 -2.15 35.13
C TRP A 372 18.64 -2.65 36.55
N GLU A 373 19.01 -1.85 37.56
CA GLU A 373 18.67 -2.09 38.96
C GLU A 373 17.27 -1.53 39.25
N VAL A 374 16.45 -2.35 39.92
CA VAL A 374 15.06 -2.05 40.28
C VAL A 374 15.03 -1.12 41.50
N ALA A 375 14.40 0.04 41.36
CA ALA A 375 14.14 0.97 42.46
C ALA A 375 12.80 0.64 43.16
N THR A 376 12.84 0.56 44.50
CA THR A 376 11.69 0.30 45.37
C THR A 376 10.99 1.59 45.84
N GLU A 377 9.67 1.61 45.60
CA GLU A 377 8.53 2.05 46.45
C GLU A 377 8.59 3.35 47.30
N SER A 378 7.68 4.29 47.02
CA SER A 378 6.96 5.08 48.04
C SER A 378 5.64 5.75 47.55
N GLY A 379 5.00 5.24 46.49
CA GLY A 379 3.78 5.84 45.89
C GLY A 379 2.47 5.08 46.11
N ASP A 380 2.50 3.88 46.70
CA ASP A 380 1.40 2.91 46.55
C ASP A 380 0.19 3.16 47.46
N GLU A 381 0.32 3.82 48.62
CA GLU A 381 -0.81 4.00 49.56
C GLU A 381 -1.97 4.85 49.01
N ALA A 382 -1.67 5.90 48.24
CA ALA A 382 -2.70 6.74 47.63
C ALA A 382 -3.43 6.02 46.49
N VAL A 383 -2.72 5.13 45.81
CA VAL A 383 -3.23 4.28 44.74
C VAL A 383 -4.14 3.21 45.33
N ASP A 384 -3.69 2.54 46.40
CA ASP A 384 -4.48 1.53 47.12
C ASP A 384 -5.76 2.11 47.73
N LEU A 385 -5.72 3.32 48.29
CA LEU A 385 -6.91 4.02 48.81
C LEU A 385 -7.90 4.42 47.71
N ALA A 386 -7.43 4.82 46.53
CA ALA A 386 -8.29 5.12 45.38
C ALA A 386 -8.95 3.84 44.84
N PHE A 387 -8.19 2.74 44.74
CA PHE A 387 -8.73 1.43 44.34
C PHE A 387 -9.68 0.82 45.36
N ALA A 388 -9.44 1.01 46.66
CA ALA A 388 -10.36 0.57 47.71
C ALA A 388 -11.68 1.37 47.73
N ARG A 389 -11.65 2.63 47.27
CA ARG A 389 -12.83 3.52 47.25
C ARG A 389 -13.64 3.40 45.95
N GLY A 390 -12.99 3.17 44.80
CA GLY A 390 -13.61 3.00 43.48
C GLY A 390 -13.88 1.55 43.07
N GLY A 391 -13.15 0.58 43.63
CA GLY A 391 -13.40 -0.85 43.47
C GLY A 391 -14.61 -1.29 44.28
N GLN A 392 -15.81 -0.82 43.93
CA GLN A 392 -17.01 -1.48 44.43
C GLN A 392 -16.98 -2.93 43.94
N VAL A 393 -17.05 -3.84 44.91
CA VAL A 393 -17.35 -5.26 44.76
C VAL A 393 -18.63 -5.38 43.92
N GLY A 394 -18.50 -5.47 42.59
CA GLY A 394 -19.65 -5.52 41.68
C GLY A 394 -19.42 -5.07 40.24
N GLU A 395 -18.42 -4.22 39.95
CA GLU A 395 -18.10 -3.87 38.56
C GLU A 395 -17.30 -4.98 37.88
N SER A 396 -18.01 -5.96 37.34
CA SER A 396 -17.44 -7.09 36.58
C SER A 396 -17.36 -6.83 35.08
N GLY A 397 -17.59 -5.58 34.65
CA GLY A 397 -17.50 -5.18 33.26
C GLY A 397 -16.08 -5.42 32.74
N PRO A 398 -15.88 -6.18 31.64
CA PRO A 398 -14.55 -6.50 31.12
C PRO A 398 -13.76 -5.27 30.64
N HIS A 399 -14.42 -4.10 30.52
CA HIS A 399 -13.84 -2.82 30.12
C HIS A 399 -13.77 -1.79 31.26
N SER A 400 -14.21 -2.12 32.48
CA SER A 400 -14.09 -1.18 33.60
C SER A 400 -12.62 -0.89 33.89
N ALA A 401 -12.30 0.40 34.08
CA ALA A 401 -10.97 0.87 34.47
C ALA A 401 -10.47 0.26 35.79
N TYR A 402 -11.37 -0.32 36.58
CA TYR A 402 -11.09 -0.87 37.90
C TYR A 402 -11.26 -2.39 37.97
N ALA A 403 -11.63 -3.05 36.87
CA ALA A 403 -11.89 -4.50 36.83
C ALA A 403 -10.70 -5.36 37.31
N PHE A 404 -9.47 -4.82 37.26
CA PHE A 404 -8.24 -5.50 37.65
C PHE A 404 -7.46 -4.77 38.75
N GLY A 405 -8.06 -3.80 39.43
CA GLY A 405 -7.35 -2.98 40.42
C GLY A 405 -6.23 -2.13 39.81
N GLY A 406 -6.36 -1.73 38.54
CA GLY A 406 -5.42 -0.86 37.84
C GLY A 406 -4.82 -1.46 36.57
N PRO A 407 -3.67 -0.93 36.09
CA PRO A 407 -3.01 -1.46 34.90
C PRO A 407 -2.54 -2.90 35.15
N ARG A 408 -2.72 -3.77 34.16
CA ARG A 408 -2.25 -5.17 34.25
C ARG A 408 -0.73 -5.22 34.31
N ARG A 409 -0.20 -6.04 35.23
CA ARG A 409 1.25 -6.27 35.37
C ARG A 409 1.79 -7.33 34.40
N SER A 410 0.91 -8.05 33.70
CA SER A 410 1.29 -9.14 32.78
C SER A 410 0.33 -9.21 31.59
N PRO A 411 0.80 -9.68 30.42
CA PRO A 411 -0.03 -9.83 29.23
C PRO A 411 -1.17 -10.87 29.42
N PRO A 412 -2.25 -10.80 28.62
CA PRO A 412 -2.46 -9.83 27.53
C PRO A 412 -2.91 -8.46 28.06
N TYR A 413 -2.24 -7.41 27.57
CA TYR A 413 -2.54 -6.02 27.88
C TYR A 413 -3.73 -5.51 27.06
N GLN A 414 -4.64 -4.79 27.70
CA GLN A 414 -5.75 -4.15 27.01
C GLN A 414 -5.33 -2.84 26.39
N GLN A 415 -5.98 -2.49 25.28
CA GLN A 415 -5.79 -1.19 24.64
C GLN A 415 -6.51 -0.12 25.47
N LEU A 416 -5.80 0.91 25.93
CA LEU A 416 -6.30 1.92 26.87
C LEU A 416 -7.55 2.64 26.35
N TYR A 417 -7.64 2.86 25.03
CA TYR A 417 -8.81 3.51 24.44
C TYR A 417 -10.09 2.66 24.47
N ARG A 418 -9.98 1.37 24.80
CA ARG A 418 -11.11 0.43 24.95
C ARG A 418 -11.54 0.27 26.40
N ILE A 419 -10.79 0.85 27.34
CA ILE A 419 -11.13 0.87 28.76
C ILE A 419 -12.08 2.05 28.98
N ASP A 420 -13.12 1.84 29.78
CA ASP A 420 -14.07 2.88 30.14
C ASP A 420 -13.35 4.04 30.85
N LEU A 421 -13.88 5.26 30.71
CA LEU A 421 -13.28 6.41 31.38
C LEU A 421 -13.36 6.22 32.91
N PRO A 422 -12.27 6.52 33.63
CA PRO A 422 -12.24 6.40 35.09
C PRO A 422 -13.18 7.42 35.74
N ASP A 423 -13.61 7.13 36.97
CA ASP A 423 -14.39 8.05 37.82
C ASP A 423 -13.77 9.47 37.78
N PRO A 424 -14.54 10.53 37.48
CA PRO A 424 -14.05 11.91 37.48
C PRO A 424 -13.38 12.37 38.78
N ALA A 425 -13.69 11.76 39.93
CA ALA A 425 -13.03 12.05 41.20
C ALA A 425 -11.65 11.39 41.34
N ASP A 426 -11.37 10.35 40.55
CA ASP A 426 -10.06 9.71 40.51
C ASP A 426 -9.10 10.51 39.62
N VAL A 427 -8.09 11.10 40.26
CA VAL A 427 -7.00 11.84 39.61
C VAL A 427 -5.66 11.12 39.76
N SER A 428 -5.69 9.81 40.02
CA SER A 428 -4.51 8.96 40.08
C SER A 428 -3.74 8.98 38.76
N SER A 429 -2.46 8.63 38.79
CA SER A 429 -1.64 8.50 37.58
C SER A 429 -2.26 7.55 36.56
N TRP A 430 -2.94 6.49 37.02
CA TRP A 430 -3.68 5.56 36.18
C TRP A 430 -4.84 6.25 35.46
N ALA A 431 -5.72 6.91 36.21
CA ALA A 431 -6.89 7.58 35.65
C ALA A 431 -6.49 8.65 34.63
N GLU A 432 -5.46 9.42 34.93
CA GLU A 432 -4.96 10.44 34.02
C GLU A 432 -4.32 9.86 32.74
N ASN A 433 -3.63 8.71 32.83
CA ASN A 433 -3.11 8.03 31.65
C ASN A 433 -4.25 7.55 30.74
N LEU A 434 -5.35 7.03 31.31
CA LEU A 434 -6.54 6.66 30.55
C LEU A 434 -7.19 7.86 29.86
N ARG A 435 -7.40 8.97 30.59
CA ARG A 435 -7.96 10.20 30.02
C ARG A 435 -7.08 10.76 28.91
N TRP A 436 -5.75 10.76 29.11
CA TRP A 436 -4.81 11.19 28.09
C TRP A 436 -4.88 10.30 26.85
N ALA A 437 -4.88 8.96 27.03
CA ALA A 437 -4.97 8.02 25.93
C ALA A 437 -6.30 8.18 25.16
N PHE A 438 -7.40 8.45 25.87
CA PHE A 438 -8.70 8.72 25.28
C PHE A 438 -8.72 10.05 24.51
N ALA A 439 -8.13 11.11 25.06
CA ALA A 439 -8.00 12.41 24.41
C ALA A 439 -7.12 12.31 23.15
N GLN A 440 -5.98 11.61 23.23
CA GLN A 440 -5.14 11.33 22.06
C GLN A 440 -5.89 10.53 21.01
N ASN A 441 -6.59 9.47 21.42
CA ASN A 441 -7.38 8.67 20.51
C ASN A 441 -8.48 9.51 19.85
N THR A 442 -9.12 10.43 20.58
CA THR A 442 -10.19 11.32 20.08
C THR A 442 -9.66 12.39 19.11
N LEU A 443 -8.57 13.07 19.47
CA LEU A 443 -7.97 14.15 18.68
C LEU A 443 -7.23 13.62 17.45
N PHE A 444 -6.55 12.49 17.62
CA PHE A 444 -5.70 11.87 16.61
C PHE A 444 -6.26 10.50 16.25
N ARG A 445 -7.58 10.38 16.00
CA ARG A 445 -8.27 9.22 15.38
C ARG A 445 -7.69 8.91 13.99
N TYR A 446 -6.39 8.66 13.91
CA TYR A 446 -5.71 8.21 12.73
C TYR A 446 -5.93 6.71 12.68
N PRO A 447 -6.54 6.18 11.61
CA PRO A 447 -6.69 4.74 11.41
C PRO A 447 -5.35 3.98 11.30
N CYS A 448 -4.21 4.66 11.46
CA CYS A 448 -2.86 4.20 11.11
C CYS A 448 -1.92 3.95 12.27
N ARG A 449 -2.36 4.04 13.54
CA ARG A 449 -1.51 3.64 14.66
C ARG A 449 -1.82 2.20 15.07
N PRO A 450 -1.06 1.20 14.59
CA PRO A 450 -1.11 -0.16 15.14
C PRO A 450 -0.76 -0.19 16.63
N ASP A 451 -0.01 0.82 17.09
CA ASP A 451 0.44 0.95 18.48
C ASP A 451 -0.47 1.94 19.22
N ALA A 452 -1.75 1.57 19.34
CA ALA A 452 -2.57 2.22 20.35
C ALA A 452 -1.98 1.92 21.73
N TRP A 453 -2.03 2.91 22.60
CA TRP A 453 -1.54 2.79 23.97
C TRP A 453 -2.26 1.62 24.65
N ASN A 454 -1.52 0.75 25.31
CA ASN A 454 -2.06 -0.40 26.03
C ASN A 454 -1.59 -0.37 27.49
N GLU A 455 -2.07 -1.32 28.30
CA GLU A 455 -1.75 -1.44 29.73
C GLU A 455 -0.30 -1.86 30.03
N SER A 456 0.58 -2.04 29.03
CA SER A 456 1.95 -2.49 29.30
C SER A 456 2.72 -1.45 30.13
N PRO A 457 3.60 -1.86 31.05
CA PRO A 457 4.40 -0.94 31.87
C PRO A 457 5.14 0.11 31.03
N GLU A 458 5.71 -0.31 29.89
CA GLU A 458 6.48 0.56 29.00
C GLU A 458 5.62 1.67 28.41
N HIS A 459 4.39 1.35 28.00
CA HIS A 459 3.43 2.34 27.51
C HIS A 459 2.97 3.28 28.62
N MET A 460 2.70 2.75 29.81
CA MET A 460 2.25 3.55 30.95
C MET A 460 3.31 4.57 31.38
N GLU A 461 4.58 4.15 31.46
CA GLU A 461 5.71 5.03 31.76
C GLU A 461 5.91 6.10 30.67
N CYS A 462 5.83 5.70 29.40
CA CYS A 462 5.96 6.64 28.28
C CYS A 462 4.85 7.71 28.29
N ILE A 463 3.60 7.34 28.61
CA ILE A 463 2.50 8.31 28.74
C ILE A 463 2.77 9.29 29.88
N VAL A 464 3.22 8.81 31.04
CA VAL A 464 3.56 9.67 32.18
C VAL A 464 4.63 10.68 31.79
N GLN A 465 5.69 10.23 31.11
CA GLN A 465 6.75 11.10 30.64
C GLN A 465 6.22 12.16 29.66
N ILE A 466 5.45 11.76 28.65
CA ILE A 466 4.89 12.69 27.66
C ILE A 466 3.96 13.72 28.32
N ARG A 467 3.15 13.31 29.31
CA ARG A 467 2.27 14.21 30.05
C ARG A 467 3.09 15.23 30.85
N GLY A 468 4.13 14.78 31.54
CA GLY A 468 5.06 15.64 32.28
C GLY A 468 5.72 16.67 31.37
N ASP A 469 6.32 16.22 30.27
CA ASP A 469 7.05 17.07 29.31
C ASP A 469 6.15 18.13 28.67
N ARG A 470 4.87 17.79 28.43
CA ARG A 470 3.90 18.69 27.80
C ARG A 470 3.07 19.51 28.79
N GLY A 471 3.28 19.31 30.09
CA GLY A 471 2.43 19.90 31.13
C GLY A 471 0.95 19.54 30.95
N TRP A 472 0.64 18.36 30.42
CA TRP A 472 -0.72 17.94 30.17
C TRP A 472 -1.38 17.46 31.47
N LYS A 473 -2.55 18.00 31.77
CA LYS A 473 -3.44 17.62 32.89
C LYS A 473 -4.87 17.52 32.36
N SER A 474 -5.67 16.59 32.88
CA SER A 474 -7.10 16.55 32.55
C SER A 474 -7.88 17.70 33.19
N ASP A 475 -9.09 17.96 32.69
CA ASP A 475 -10.00 18.95 33.27
C ASP A 475 -10.39 18.55 34.71
N GLU A 476 -10.51 17.26 34.98
CA GLU A 476 -10.79 16.70 36.31
C GLU A 476 -9.65 16.96 37.30
N PHE A 477 -8.41 16.84 36.84
CA PHE A 477 -7.24 17.17 37.66
C PHE A 477 -7.22 18.65 38.01
N LEU A 478 -7.45 19.53 37.03
CA LEU A 478 -7.48 20.99 37.24
C LEU A 478 -8.62 21.40 38.18
N ALA A 479 -9.81 20.84 38.01
CA ALA A 479 -10.96 21.11 38.87
C ALA A 479 -10.76 20.69 40.33
N LYS A 480 -9.83 19.75 40.59
CA LYS A 480 -9.44 19.36 41.95
C LYS A 480 -8.40 20.31 42.55
N GLU A 481 -7.49 20.87 41.75
CA GLU A 481 -6.51 21.88 42.22
C GLU A 481 -7.19 23.22 42.59
N GLU A 482 -8.34 23.54 42.00
CA GLU A 482 -9.09 24.76 42.29
C GLU A 482 -9.93 24.70 43.59
N LYS A 483 -10.10 23.52 44.18
CA LYS A 483 -10.85 23.30 45.44
C LYS A 483 -9.91 23.22 46.63
#